data_AF-A0A142FP43-F1
#
_entry.id   AF-A0A142FP43-F1
#
_cell.length_a   1.000
_cell.length_b   1.000
_cell.length_c   1.000
_cell.angle_alpha   90.00
_cell.angle_beta   90.00
_cell.angle_gamma   90.00
#
_symmetry.space_group_name_H-M   'P 1'
#
loop_
_entity.id
_entity.type
_entity.pdbx_description
1 polymer ?
#
loop_
_entity_poly.entity_id
_entity_poly.type
_entity_poly.pdbx_seq_one_letter_code
_entity_poly.pdbx_strand_id
1 'polypeptide(L)'
;MHTHRESNSDQPVSVSPRKVKAGPPLNWISGSIRLLRDNWGVILPAYLLVIVAPVLIQLVSFDLMFRGSLFTMVLIVSAIAVLTLVLNAGMIAVFHSAAEGRPRFTSLFAGFGGRSIAHLVLMLLLMVLVALAMSLMGYWIVGTADLERALFGAGYYGDAMSFGLGTQNFMLRALFVFLSVVAALTVFAALFCFVVPLIVIAREGVFAAISHSFRASFKNLFVLIFFAVNVMALSQLFFFPLFTISASTASMSFWVVAMILAAIVWGAVLTGAYYLSFRDVLLTDEPPLGEPALDTAVAA
;
A
#
# COMPACT_ATOMS: atom_id res chain seq x y z
N MET A 1 13.96 -14.42 43.40
CA MET A 1 14.91 -14.80 42.33
C MET A 1 14.11 -14.86 41.04
N HIS A 2 14.33 -13.90 40.15
CA HIS A 2 13.58 -13.70 38.90
C HIS A 2 13.98 -14.72 37.85
N THR A 3 12.99 -15.36 37.22
CA THR A 3 13.06 -15.81 35.82
C THR A 3 11.73 -15.49 35.16
N HIS A 4 11.52 -14.20 34.83
CA HIS A 4 10.54 -13.83 33.81
C HIS A 4 11.08 -14.38 32.49
N ARG A 5 10.51 -15.51 32.07
CA ARG A 5 10.80 -16.16 30.80
C ARG A 5 10.35 -15.22 29.68
N GLU A 6 11.32 -14.69 28.97
CA GLU A 6 11.18 -14.05 27.65
C GLU A 6 10.59 -15.07 26.66
N SER A 7 9.25 -15.20 26.59
CA SER A 7 8.65 -16.13 25.60
C SER A 7 7.32 -15.67 25.00
N ASN A 8 7.00 -14.37 25.00
CA ASN A 8 5.72 -13.90 24.46
C ASN A 8 5.82 -12.89 23.30
N SER A 9 6.99 -12.73 22.67
CA SER A 9 7.16 -11.91 21.47
C SER A 9 7.16 -12.70 20.16
N ASP A 10 6.88 -14.01 20.20
CA ASP A 10 7.02 -14.93 19.06
C ASP A 10 5.76 -15.74 18.72
N GLN A 11 4.63 -15.50 19.40
CA GLN A 11 3.38 -16.16 19.03
C GLN A 11 2.73 -15.43 17.85
N PRO A 12 2.29 -16.16 16.80
CA PRO A 12 1.57 -15.57 15.69
C PRO A 12 0.30 -14.89 16.23
N VAL A 13 0.12 -13.61 15.90
CA VAL A 13 -1.09 -12.87 16.30
C VAL A 13 -2.30 -13.50 15.62
N SER A 14 -3.38 -13.70 16.36
CA SER A 14 -4.60 -14.28 15.80
C SER A 14 -5.20 -13.34 14.74
N VAL A 15 -5.54 -13.89 13.58
CA VAL A 15 -6.08 -13.13 12.44
C VAL A 15 -7.48 -13.62 12.12
N SER A 16 -8.45 -12.71 12.11
CA SER A 16 -9.79 -12.99 11.61
C SER A 16 -10.37 -11.75 10.93
N PRO A 17 -10.80 -11.83 9.66
CA PRO A 17 -11.41 -10.69 8.97
C PRO A 17 -12.70 -10.21 9.64
N ARG A 18 -12.64 -9.05 10.31
CA ARG A 18 -13.77 -8.37 10.96
C ARG A 18 -14.38 -7.33 10.03
N LYS A 19 -15.69 -7.12 10.16
CA LYS A 19 -16.40 -6.05 9.45
C LYS A 19 -16.33 -4.78 10.30
N VAL A 20 -15.72 -3.73 9.76
CA VAL A 20 -15.61 -2.44 10.42
C VAL A 20 -16.83 -1.58 10.05
N LYS A 21 -17.40 -0.84 11.01
CA LYS A 21 -18.48 0.13 10.73
C LYS A 21 -17.97 1.24 9.80
N ALA A 22 -18.84 1.93 9.06
CA ALA A 22 -18.44 2.87 8.01
C ALA A 22 -17.95 4.26 8.50
N GLY A 23 -18.15 4.60 9.78
CA GLY A 23 -17.69 5.86 10.40
C GLY A 23 -16.17 6.11 10.64
N PRO A 24 -15.23 5.15 10.64
CA PRO A 24 -13.83 5.35 11.07
C PRO A 24 -12.74 5.78 10.06
N PRO A 25 -12.92 5.98 8.74
CA PRO A 25 -11.76 6.22 7.87
C PRO A 25 -10.92 7.45 8.22
N LEU A 26 -11.55 8.51 8.75
CA LEU A 26 -10.86 9.69 9.29
C LEU A 26 -10.24 9.43 10.69
N ASN A 27 -10.76 8.46 11.44
CA ASN A 27 -10.22 8.07 12.75
C ASN A 27 -8.87 7.38 12.62
N TRP A 28 -8.62 6.66 11.52
CA TRP A 28 -7.29 6.07 11.26
C TRP A 28 -6.24 7.14 10.99
N ILE A 29 -6.58 8.19 10.24
CA ILE A 29 -5.66 9.31 9.97
C ILE A 29 -5.39 10.10 11.25
N SER A 30 -6.44 10.50 11.97
CA SER A 30 -6.28 11.23 13.24
C SER A 30 -5.61 10.40 14.33
N GLY A 31 -5.89 9.09 14.41
CA GLY A 31 -5.20 8.14 15.28
C GLY A 31 -3.73 8.00 14.93
N SER A 32 -3.39 7.97 13.63
CA SER A 32 -2.00 7.97 13.19
C SER A 32 -1.27 9.26 13.54
N ILE A 33 -1.93 10.42 13.43
CA ILE A 33 -1.33 11.70 13.84
C ILE A 33 -1.04 11.70 15.34
N ARG A 34 -1.95 11.17 16.17
CA ARG A 34 -1.73 11.01 17.61
C ARG A 34 -0.55 10.08 17.90
N LEU A 35 -0.54 8.88 17.31
CA LEU A 35 0.57 7.93 17.47
C LEU A 35 1.92 8.51 17.03
N LEU A 36 1.93 9.23 15.89
CA LEU A 36 3.13 9.90 15.39
C LEU A 36 3.58 10.99 16.35
N ARG A 37 2.67 11.83 16.85
CA ARG A 37 2.98 12.90 17.81
C ARG A 37 3.56 12.34 19.11
N ASP A 38 2.98 11.25 19.61
CA ASP A 38 3.35 10.69 20.90
C ASP A 38 4.69 9.91 20.81
N ASN A 39 5.08 9.43 19.62
CA ASN A 39 6.29 8.63 19.40
C ASN A 39 7.20 9.18 18.27
N TRP A 40 7.18 10.49 18.02
CA TRP A 40 7.83 11.12 16.87
C TRP A 40 9.34 10.83 16.79
N GLY A 41 10.01 10.75 17.95
CA GLY A 41 11.44 10.51 18.07
C GLY A 41 11.91 9.14 17.58
N VAL A 42 11.01 8.16 17.44
CA VAL A 42 11.33 6.84 16.88
C VAL A 42 10.79 6.70 15.46
N ILE A 43 9.57 7.19 15.21
CA ILE A 43 8.88 6.99 13.93
C ILE A 43 9.50 7.85 12.81
N LEU A 44 9.83 9.12 13.07
CA LEU A 44 10.39 9.99 12.03
C LEU A 44 11.79 9.55 11.58
N PRO A 45 12.74 9.21 12.48
CA PRO A 45 14.04 8.67 12.05
C PRO A 45 13.90 7.33 11.31
N ALA A 46 12.97 6.46 11.72
CA ALA A 46 12.72 5.19 11.03
C ALA A 46 12.20 5.43 9.61
N TYR A 47 11.24 6.33 9.45
CA TYR A 47 10.69 6.68 8.14
C TYR A 47 11.70 7.40 7.25
N LEU A 48 12.57 8.24 7.84
CA LEU A 48 13.69 8.85 7.14
C LEU A 48 14.62 7.78 6.57
N LEU A 49 14.94 6.72 7.33
CA LEU A 49 15.77 5.62 6.84
C LEU A 49 15.10 4.90 5.65
N VAL A 50 13.78 4.71 5.70
CA VAL A 50 13.00 4.08 4.62
C VAL A 50 13.06 4.86 3.31
N ILE A 51 13.22 6.18 3.38
CA ILE A 51 13.38 7.02 2.18
C ILE A 51 14.85 7.09 1.77
N VAL A 52 15.74 7.40 2.73
CA VAL A 52 17.15 7.67 2.45
C VAL A 52 17.87 6.43 1.95
N ALA A 53 17.62 5.24 2.52
CA ALA A 53 18.34 4.04 2.11
C ALA A 53 18.07 3.64 0.65
N PRO A 54 16.80 3.54 0.17
CA PRO A 54 16.53 3.32 -1.24
C PRO A 54 17.04 4.43 -2.15
N VAL A 55 16.97 5.71 -1.72
CA VAL A 55 17.46 6.84 -2.53
C VAL A 55 18.98 6.78 -2.70
N LEU A 56 19.74 6.52 -1.63
CA LEU A 56 21.19 6.39 -1.70
C LEU A 56 21.61 5.25 -2.63
N ILE A 57 20.93 4.11 -2.55
CA ILE A 57 21.20 2.98 -3.44
C ILE A 57 20.83 3.33 -4.87
N GLN A 58 19.71 4.02 -5.11
CA GLN A 58 19.34 4.51 -6.43
C GLN A 58 20.40 5.45 -7.02
N LEU A 59 20.98 6.34 -6.21
CA LEU A 59 22.04 7.24 -6.67
C LEU A 59 23.31 6.49 -7.08
N VAL A 60 23.75 5.51 -6.27
CA VAL A 60 24.89 4.64 -6.62
C VAL A 60 24.58 3.81 -7.88
N SER A 61 23.35 3.33 -7.97
CA SER A 61 22.86 2.53 -9.10
C SER A 61 22.81 3.33 -10.40
N PHE A 62 22.51 4.61 -10.33
CA PHE A 62 22.44 5.49 -11.50
C PHE A 62 23.82 5.65 -12.17
N ASP A 63 24.89 5.80 -11.39
CA ASP A 63 26.25 5.83 -11.92
C ASP A 63 26.67 4.49 -12.55
N LEU A 64 26.28 3.38 -11.92
CA LEU A 64 26.54 2.03 -12.43
C LEU A 64 25.71 1.70 -13.68
N MET A 65 24.51 2.28 -13.83
CA MET A 65 23.60 2.04 -14.95
C MET A 65 24.17 2.53 -16.28
N PHE A 66 24.92 3.64 -16.31
CA PHE A 66 25.59 4.12 -17.52
C PHE A 66 26.79 3.26 -17.95
N ARG A 67 27.27 2.37 -17.07
CA ARG A 67 28.46 1.53 -17.30
C ARG A 67 28.14 0.03 -17.40
N GLY A 68 26.90 -0.37 -17.08
CA GLY A 68 26.52 -1.76 -16.84
C GLY A 68 25.77 -2.45 -17.99
N SER A 69 25.75 -3.77 -17.96
CA SER A 69 24.89 -4.62 -18.78
C SER A 69 23.42 -4.54 -18.32
N LEU A 70 22.47 -4.78 -19.23
CA LEU A 70 21.04 -4.93 -18.92
C LEU A 70 20.78 -5.89 -17.74
N PHE A 71 21.57 -6.96 -17.63
CA PHE A 71 21.46 -7.92 -16.52
C PHE A 71 21.76 -7.27 -15.16
N THR A 72 22.82 -6.46 -15.09
CA THR A 72 23.20 -5.72 -13.88
C THR A 72 22.10 -4.73 -13.48
N MET A 73 21.48 -4.07 -14.46
CA MET A 73 20.38 -3.14 -14.21
C MET A 73 19.17 -3.85 -13.59
N VAL A 74 18.75 -4.99 -14.14
CA VAL A 74 17.61 -5.77 -13.62
C VAL A 74 17.86 -6.22 -12.18
N LEU A 75 19.06 -6.69 -11.88
CA LEU A 75 19.42 -7.15 -10.54
C LEU A 75 19.37 -6.01 -9.52
N ILE A 76 19.92 -4.85 -9.88
CA ILE A 76 19.95 -3.66 -9.03
C ILE A 76 18.52 -3.15 -8.75
N VAL A 77 17.69 -3.01 -9.79
CA VAL A 77 16.30 -2.55 -9.64
C VAL A 77 15.52 -3.52 -8.77
N SER A 78 15.72 -4.83 -8.96
CA SER A 78 15.09 -5.86 -8.13
C SER A 78 15.52 -5.75 -6.67
N ALA A 79 16.81 -5.53 -6.40
CA ALA A 79 17.34 -5.36 -5.05
C ALA A 79 16.76 -4.11 -4.36
N ILE A 80 16.64 -2.99 -5.08
CA ILE A 80 16.01 -1.76 -4.58
C ILE A 80 14.53 -2.00 -4.26
N ALA A 81 13.81 -2.70 -5.15
CA ALA A 81 12.40 -3.01 -4.94
C ALA A 81 12.19 -3.88 -3.68
N VAL A 82 13.00 -4.92 -3.51
CA VAL A 82 12.97 -5.79 -2.32
C VAL A 82 13.33 -5.01 -1.07
N LEU A 83 14.38 -4.20 -1.09
CA LEU A 83 14.78 -3.39 0.07
C LEU A 83 13.68 -2.40 0.47
N THR A 84 13.12 -1.69 -0.51
CA THR A 84 12.04 -0.72 -0.27
C THR A 84 10.82 -1.41 0.32
N LEU A 85 10.48 -2.59 -0.20
CA LEU A 85 9.37 -3.39 0.33
C LEU A 85 9.63 -3.81 1.78
N VAL A 86 10.82 -4.33 2.08
CA VAL A 86 11.21 -4.78 3.42
C VAL A 86 11.22 -3.63 4.42
N LEU A 87 11.75 -2.47 4.04
CA LEU A 87 11.78 -1.27 4.89
C LEU A 87 10.36 -0.73 5.13
N ASN A 88 9.50 -0.67 4.12
CA ASN A 88 8.10 -0.31 4.31
C ASN A 88 7.36 -1.29 5.21
N ALA A 89 7.63 -2.59 5.07
CA ALA A 89 7.06 -3.61 5.95
C ALA A 89 7.56 -3.46 7.40
N GLY A 90 8.83 -3.12 7.56
CA GLY A 90 9.44 -2.76 8.84
C GLY A 90 8.80 -1.54 9.50
N MET A 91 8.43 -0.52 8.72
CA MET A 91 7.74 0.65 9.26
C MET A 91 6.40 0.29 9.89
N ILE A 92 5.66 -0.65 9.29
CA ILE A 92 4.41 -1.15 9.86
C ILE A 92 4.69 -1.80 11.23
N ALA A 93 5.78 -2.56 11.36
CA ALA A 93 6.19 -3.15 12.65
C ALA A 93 6.61 -2.08 13.68
N VAL A 94 7.21 -0.97 13.25
CA VAL A 94 7.49 0.18 14.14
C VAL A 94 6.17 0.78 14.65
N PHE A 95 5.19 1.02 13.78
CA PHE A 95 3.87 1.51 14.18
C PHE A 95 3.13 0.54 15.09
N HIS A 96 3.26 -0.76 14.86
CA HIS A 96 2.76 -1.79 15.76
C HIS A 96 3.38 -1.69 17.16
N SER A 97 4.72 -1.65 17.25
CA SER A 97 5.41 -1.51 18.54
C SER A 97 5.09 -0.20 19.27
N ALA A 98 4.83 0.89 18.52
CA ALA A 98 4.40 2.16 19.08
C ALA A 98 2.96 2.08 19.62
N ALA A 99 2.05 1.37 18.92
CA ALA A 99 0.69 1.14 19.39
C ALA A 99 0.64 0.26 20.64
N GLU A 100 1.57 -0.69 20.79
CA GLU A 100 1.72 -1.51 22.01
C GLU A 100 2.41 -0.77 23.19
N GLY A 101 2.73 0.52 23.02
CA GLY A 101 3.39 1.32 24.06
C GLY A 101 4.88 1.02 24.27
N ARG A 102 5.51 0.28 23.34
CA ARG A 102 6.94 -0.08 23.39
C ARG A 102 7.64 0.33 22.09
N PRO A 103 7.71 1.64 21.76
CA PRO A 103 8.28 2.11 20.51
C PRO A 103 9.75 1.70 20.39
N ARG A 104 10.08 0.93 19.37
CA ARG A 104 11.46 0.45 19.13
C ARG A 104 11.87 0.71 17.69
N PHE A 105 12.98 1.43 17.52
CA PHE A 105 13.58 1.65 16.20
C PHE A 105 14.02 0.33 15.56
N THR A 106 14.49 -0.63 16.38
CA THR A 106 14.92 -1.95 15.90
C THR A 106 13.81 -2.75 15.24
N SER A 107 12.54 -2.45 15.53
CA SER A 107 11.37 -3.05 14.84
C SER A 107 11.35 -2.76 13.35
N LEU A 108 12.03 -1.70 12.89
CA LEU A 108 12.19 -1.41 11.46
C LEU A 108 12.86 -2.55 10.70
N PHE A 109 13.71 -3.32 11.38
CA PHE A 109 14.41 -4.44 10.78
C PHE A 109 13.66 -5.77 10.88
N ALA A 110 12.43 -5.80 11.43
CA ALA A 110 11.63 -7.02 11.55
C ALA A 110 11.33 -7.67 10.17
N GLY A 111 11.24 -6.85 9.12
CA GLY A 111 11.08 -7.32 7.75
C GLY A 111 12.30 -8.10 7.21
N PHE A 112 13.48 -7.99 7.83
CA PHE A 112 14.71 -8.66 7.41
C PHE A 112 14.86 -10.10 7.96
N GLY A 113 13.87 -10.61 8.71
CA GLY A 113 13.87 -12.01 9.11
C GLY A 113 13.92 -12.92 7.88
N GLY A 114 14.77 -13.97 7.88
CA GLY A 114 14.94 -14.84 6.70
C GLY A 114 13.62 -15.43 6.17
N ARG A 115 12.66 -15.73 7.07
CA ARG A 115 11.31 -16.15 6.70
C ARG A 115 10.48 -15.01 6.10
N SER A 116 10.46 -13.82 6.70
CA SER A 116 9.67 -12.68 6.20
C SER A 116 10.19 -12.17 4.85
N ILE A 117 11.52 -12.07 4.66
CA ILE A 117 12.12 -11.73 3.36
C ILE A 117 11.65 -12.70 2.27
N ALA A 118 11.76 -14.01 2.50
CA ALA A 118 11.37 -15.01 1.50
C ALA A 118 9.90 -14.87 1.09
N HIS A 119 9.02 -14.59 2.04
CA HIS A 119 7.60 -14.39 1.80
C HIS A 119 7.31 -13.05 1.11
N LEU A 120 8.02 -11.98 1.45
CA LEU A 120 7.92 -10.68 0.78
C LEU A 120 8.41 -10.75 -0.68
N VAL A 121 9.50 -11.49 -0.95
CA VAL A 121 9.99 -11.74 -2.31
C VAL A 121 9.00 -12.58 -3.10
N LEU A 122 8.44 -13.65 -2.51
CA LEU A 122 7.43 -14.47 -3.18
C LEU A 122 6.16 -13.65 -3.47
N MET A 123 5.74 -12.79 -2.55
CA MET A 123 4.64 -11.84 -2.78
C MET A 123 4.97 -10.88 -3.93
N LEU A 124 6.18 -10.31 -3.97
CA LEU A 124 6.60 -9.42 -5.06
C LEU A 124 6.55 -10.14 -6.41
N LEU A 125 7.05 -11.37 -6.49
CA LEU A 125 6.96 -12.20 -7.71
C LEU A 125 5.52 -12.44 -8.13
N LEU A 126 4.63 -12.71 -7.18
CA LEU A 126 3.21 -12.88 -7.48
C LEU A 126 2.57 -11.57 -7.96
N MET A 127 2.90 -10.43 -7.35
CA MET A 127 2.42 -9.13 -7.80
C MET A 127 2.86 -8.83 -9.24
N VAL A 128 4.11 -9.16 -9.59
CA VAL A 128 4.62 -9.05 -10.96
C VAL A 128 3.87 -9.99 -11.91
N LEU A 129 3.65 -11.23 -11.52
CA LEU A 129 2.91 -12.20 -12.33
C LEU A 129 1.47 -11.75 -12.59
N VAL A 130 0.79 -11.28 -11.54
CA VAL A 130 -0.58 -10.74 -11.66
C VAL A 130 -0.56 -9.50 -12.55
N ALA A 131 0.37 -8.56 -12.36
CA ALA A 131 0.49 -7.37 -13.20
C ALA A 131 0.73 -7.74 -14.68
N LEU A 132 1.57 -8.74 -14.96
CA LEU A 132 1.81 -9.27 -16.30
C LEU A 132 0.53 -9.90 -16.89
N ALA A 133 -0.19 -10.71 -16.12
CA ALA A 133 -1.46 -11.29 -16.56
C ALA A 133 -2.51 -10.21 -16.88
N MET A 134 -2.59 -9.16 -16.06
CA MET A 134 -3.48 -8.03 -16.30
C MET A 134 -3.06 -7.20 -17.51
N SER A 135 -1.75 -7.00 -17.71
CA SER A 135 -1.21 -6.33 -18.89
C SER A 135 -1.50 -7.13 -20.16
N LEU A 136 -1.36 -8.46 -20.11
CA LEU A 136 -1.69 -9.35 -21.22
C LEU A 136 -3.20 -9.32 -21.52
N MET A 137 -4.05 -9.32 -20.50
CA MET A 137 -5.50 -9.16 -20.67
C MET A 137 -5.85 -7.81 -21.31
N GLY A 138 -5.21 -6.73 -20.85
CA GLY A 138 -5.35 -5.41 -21.47
C GLY A 138 -4.89 -5.39 -22.93
N TYR A 139 -3.76 -6.04 -23.23
CA TYR A 139 -3.27 -6.21 -24.60
C TYR A 139 -4.24 -7.01 -25.47
N TRP A 140 -4.86 -8.08 -24.96
CA TRP A 140 -5.90 -8.82 -25.68
C TRP A 140 -7.13 -7.97 -25.97
N ILE A 141 -7.61 -7.21 -24.97
CA ILE A 141 -8.77 -6.32 -25.13
C ILE A 141 -8.49 -5.24 -26.18
N VAL A 142 -7.29 -4.64 -26.19
CA VAL A 142 -6.92 -3.64 -27.20
C VAL A 142 -6.62 -4.29 -28.56
N GLY A 143 -5.93 -5.43 -28.58
CA GLY A 143 -5.53 -6.13 -29.79
C GLY A 143 -6.69 -6.75 -30.57
N THR A 144 -7.80 -7.09 -29.90
CA THR A 144 -9.05 -7.46 -30.61
C THR A 144 -9.62 -6.30 -31.42
N ALA A 145 -9.40 -5.04 -31.01
CA ALA A 145 -9.82 -3.87 -31.80
C ALA A 145 -8.98 -3.72 -33.09
N ASP A 146 -7.70 -4.08 -33.05
CA ASP A 146 -6.82 -4.07 -34.23
C ASP A 146 -7.07 -5.27 -35.16
N LEU A 147 -7.39 -6.45 -34.60
CA LEU A 147 -7.75 -7.65 -35.35
C LEU A 147 -9.09 -7.49 -36.08
N GLU A 148 -10.10 -6.87 -35.45
CA GLU A 148 -11.37 -6.53 -36.12
C GLU A 148 -11.14 -5.52 -37.26
N ARG A 149 -10.26 -4.52 -37.06
CA ARG A 149 -9.89 -3.55 -38.10
C ARG A 149 -9.16 -4.19 -39.29
N ALA A 150 -8.36 -5.22 -39.02
CA ALA A 150 -7.63 -5.98 -40.04
C ALA A 150 -8.50 -7.00 -40.78
N LEU A 151 -9.47 -7.65 -40.10
CA LEU A 151 -10.34 -8.66 -40.69
C LEU A 151 -11.56 -8.08 -41.43
N PHE A 152 -12.09 -6.94 -40.98
CA PHE A 152 -13.30 -6.34 -41.57
C PHE A 152 -13.03 -5.04 -42.34
N GLY A 153 -11.78 -4.54 -42.32
CA GLY A 153 -11.33 -3.38 -43.09
C GLY A 153 -11.81 -2.03 -42.55
N ALA A 154 -11.07 -0.95 -42.88
CA ALA A 154 -11.38 0.42 -42.46
C ALA A 154 -12.76 0.92 -42.94
N GLY A 155 -13.35 0.27 -43.96
CA GLY A 155 -14.69 0.56 -44.48
C GLY A 155 -15.84 0.06 -43.60
N TYR A 156 -15.62 -0.92 -42.72
CA TYR A 156 -16.67 -1.40 -41.80
C TYR A 156 -17.05 -0.34 -40.75
N TYR A 157 -16.13 0.58 -40.43
CA TYR A 157 -16.45 1.73 -39.58
C TYR A 157 -17.30 2.79 -40.31
N GLY A 158 -17.18 2.90 -41.64
CA GLY A 158 -17.99 3.82 -42.45
C GLY A 158 -19.41 3.29 -42.69
N ASP A 159 -19.56 1.97 -42.88
CA ASP A 159 -20.86 1.34 -43.15
C ASP A 159 -21.59 0.81 -41.90
N ALA A 160 -20.89 0.49 -40.81
CA ALA A 160 -21.54 0.29 -39.50
C ALA A 160 -22.04 1.61 -38.89
N MET A 161 -21.53 2.76 -39.36
CA MET A 161 -22.10 4.08 -39.09
C MET A 161 -23.35 4.38 -39.93
N SER A 162 -23.55 3.73 -41.08
CA SER A 162 -24.69 3.95 -41.98
C SER A 162 -25.88 3.02 -41.69
N PHE A 163 -25.65 1.83 -41.13
CA PHE A 163 -26.67 0.85 -40.75
C PHE A 163 -27.30 1.09 -39.36
N GLY A 164 -27.58 2.32 -38.94
CA GLY A 164 -28.40 2.61 -37.74
C GLY A 164 -27.91 2.06 -36.38
N LEU A 165 -26.77 1.36 -36.36
CA LEU A 165 -26.07 0.75 -35.22
C LEU A 165 -24.81 1.58 -34.86
N GLY A 166 -24.76 2.82 -35.33
CA GLY A 166 -23.70 3.79 -35.08
C GLY A 166 -23.73 4.31 -33.64
N THR A 167 -22.55 4.64 -33.11
CA THR A 167 -22.32 5.32 -31.81
C THR A 167 -22.64 4.50 -30.54
N GLN A 168 -23.66 3.64 -30.53
CA GLN A 168 -24.04 2.84 -29.35
C GLN A 168 -22.99 1.78 -28.96
N ASN A 169 -22.33 1.14 -29.93
CA ASN A 169 -21.32 0.11 -29.66
C ASN A 169 -19.98 0.67 -29.19
N PHE A 170 -19.62 1.89 -29.58
CA PHE A 170 -18.42 2.56 -29.05
C PHE A 170 -18.58 2.87 -27.56
N MET A 171 -19.74 3.41 -27.18
CA MET A 171 -20.02 3.75 -25.77
C MET A 171 -20.09 2.50 -24.89
N LEU A 172 -20.73 1.42 -25.38
CA LEU A 172 -20.79 0.14 -24.67
C LEU A 172 -19.42 -0.53 -24.53
N ARG A 173 -18.60 -0.50 -25.59
CA ARG A 173 -17.23 -1.04 -25.58
C ARG A 173 -16.31 -0.22 -24.67
N ALA A 174 -16.35 1.11 -24.75
CA ALA A 174 -15.58 1.99 -23.88
C ALA A 174 -15.98 1.80 -22.41
N LEU A 175 -17.27 1.64 -22.12
CA LEU A 175 -17.77 1.32 -20.78
C LEU A 175 -17.28 -0.06 -20.30
N PHE A 176 -17.29 -1.08 -21.17
CA PHE A 176 -16.79 -2.42 -20.82
C PHE A 176 -15.29 -2.41 -20.50
N VAL A 177 -14.47 -1.74 -21.33
CA VAL A 177 -13.03 -1.58 -21.08
C VAL A 177 -12.82 -0.84 -19.77
N PHE A 178 -13.50 0.29 -19.56
CA PHE A 178 -13.42 1.05 -18.32
C PHE A 178 -13.79 0.20 -17.09
N LEU A 179 -14.91 -0.53 -17.13
CA LEU A 179 -15.35 -1.39 -16.04
C LEU A 179 -14.36 -2.53 -15.78
N SER A 180 -13.78 -3.11 -16.84
CA SER A 180 -12.78 -4.17 -16.72
C SER A 180 -11.48 -3.69 -16.06
N VAL A 181 -11.04 -2.47 -16.39
CA VAL A 181 -9.86 -1.83 -15.78
C VAL A 181 -10.13 -1.47 -14.32
N VAL A 182 -11.32 -0.93 -14.01
CA VAL A 182 -11.70 -0.62 -12.63
C VAL A 182 -11.81 -1.91 -11.80
N ALA A 183 -12.42 -2.96 -12.33
CA ALA A 183 -12.51 -4.25 -11.67
C ALA A 183 -11.12 -4.87 -11.45
N ALA A 184 -10.25 -4.80 -12.46
CA ALA A 184 -8.86 -5.22 -12.42
C ALA A 184 -8.08 -4.57 -11.27
N LEU A 185 -8.13 -3.24 -11.21
CA LEU A 185 -7.46 -2.45 -10.16
C LEU A 185 -8.04 -2.76 -8.78
N THR A 186 -9.35 -2.95 -8.69
CA THR A 186 -10.03 -3.27 -7.43
C THR A 186 -9.64 -4.66 -6.93
N VAL A 187 -9.57 -5.67 -7.81
CA VAL A 187 -9.12 -7.03 -7.47
C VAL A 187 -7.65 -7.03 -7.06
N PHE A 188 -6.81 -6.32 -7.82
CA PHE A 188 -5.39 -6.18 -7.50
C PHE A 188 -5.21 -5.54 -6.11
N ALA A 189 -5.90 -4.44 -5.85
CA ALA A 189 -5.88 -3.78 -4.56
C ALA A 189 -6.37 -4.73 -3.45
N ALA A 190 -7.49 -5.42 -3.64
CA ALA A 190 -8.04 -6.33 -2.63
C ALA A 190 -7.12 -7.52 -2.29
N LEU A 191 -6.43 -8.06 -3.30
CA LEU A 191 -5.50 -9.19 -3.11
C LEU A 191 -4.29 -8.80 -2.26
N PHE A 192 -3.74 -7.60 -2.45
CA PHE A 192 -2.46 -7.20 -1.89
C PHE A 192 -2.54 -6.14 -0.79
N CYS A 193 -3.72 -5.57 -0.52
CA CYS A 193 -3.91 -4.46 0.42
C CYS A 193 -3.34 -4.75 1.81
N PHE A 194 -3.50 -5.95 2.37
CA PHE A 194 -3.06 -6.27 3.73
C PHE A 194 -2.02 -7.39 3.81
N VAL A 195 -1.47 -7.82 2.68
CA VAL A 195 -0.55 -8.97 2.65
C VAL A 195 0.77 -8.66 3.36
N VAL A 196 1.30 -7.45 3.19
CA VAL A 196 2.55 -7.00 3.83
C VAL A 196 2.47 -7.07 5.36
N PRO A 197 1.47 -6.44 6.03
CA PRO A 197 1.34 -6.52 7.48
C PRO A 197 1.03 -7.96 7.97
N LEU A 198 0.29 -8.77 7.22
CA LEU A 198 0.04 -10.18 7.57
C LEU A 198 1.32 -11.03 7.56
N ILE A 199 2.22 -10.80 6.61
CA ILE A 199 3.50 -11.52 6.54
C ILE A 199 4.44 -11.09 7.67
N VAL A 200 4.50 -9.80 7.99
CA VAL A 200 5.48 -9.27 8.96
C VAL A 200 4.99 -9.36 10.41
N ILE A 201 3.73 -9.05 10.69
CA ILE A 201 3.16 -9.04 12.05
C ILE A 201 2.57 -10.41 12.39
N ALA A 202 1.67 -10.93 11.56
CA ALA A 202 1.01 -12.21 11.82
C ALA A 202 1.86 -13.43 11.43
N ARG A 203 3.02 -13.23 10.77
CA ARG A 203 3.96 -14.27 10.32
C ARG A 203 3.29 -15.34 9.43
N GLU A 204 2.23 -14.97 8.72
CA GLU A 204 1.48 -15.86 7.83
C GLU A 204 2.27 -16.21 6.56
N GLY A 205 1.95 -17.38 5.98
CA GLY A 205 2.41 -17.75 4.64
C GLY A 205 1.84 -16.83 3.56
N VAL A 206 2.52 -16.65 2.42
CA VAL A 206 2.09 -15.70 1.36
C VAL A 206 0.69 -16.02 0.86
N PHE A 207 0.40 -17.29 0.61
CA PHE A 207 -0.92 -17.72 0.11
C PHE A 207 -2.03 -17.53 1.14
N ALA A 208 -1.76 -17.80 2.42
CA ALA A 208 -2.71 -17.55 3.50
C ALA A 208 -2.98 -16.04 3.64
N ALA A 209 -1.92 -15.24 3.64
CA ALA A 209 -1.99 -13.79 3.73
C ALA A 209 -2.80 -13.16 2.59
N ILE A 210 -2.64 -13.65 1.35
CA ILE A 210 -3.43 -13.19 0.20
C ILE A 210 -4.90 -13.56 0.36
N SER A 211 -5.20 -14.80 0.78
CA SER A 211 -6.58 -15.23 0.99
C SER A 211 -7.28 -14.41 2.08
N HIS A 212 -6.58 -14.17 3.19
CA HIS A 212 -7.07 -13.36 4.30
C HIS A 212 -7.21 -11.88 3.92
N SER A 213 -6.24 -11.31 3.21
CA SER A 213 -6.32 -9.95 2.65
C SER A 213 -7.52 -9.83 1.72
N PHE A 214 -7.69 -10.75 0.77
CA PHE A 214 -8.81 -10.73 -0.17
C PHE A 214 -10.16 -10.80 0.56
N ARG A 215 -10.31 -11.74 1.50
CA ARG A 215 -11.54 -11.88 2.28
C ARG A 215 -11.83 -10.64 3.12
N ALA A 216 -10.81 -10.04 3.72
CA ALA A 216 -10.93 -8.81 4.50
C ALA A 216 -11.31 -7.60 3.64
N SER A 217 -10.67 -7.46 2.48
CA SER A 217 -10.93 -6.38 1.53
C SER A 217 -12.33 -6.48 0.92
N PHE A 218 -12.81 -7.68 0.58
CA PHE A 218 -14.18 -7.85 0.09
C PHE A 218 -15.23 -7.55 1.16
N LYS A 219 -15.01 -8.00 2.41
CA LYS A 219 -15.92 -7.71 3.53
C LYS A 219 -16.01 -6.21 3.85
N ASN A 220 -14.92 -5.46 3.62
CA ASN A 220 -14.80 -4.05 3.98
C ASN A 220 -14.63 -3.12 2.77
N LEU A 221 -15.00 -3.58 1.56
CA LEU A 221 -14.72 -2.89 0.31
C LEU A 221 -15.17 -1.42 0.32
N PHE A 222 -16.39 -1.17 0.79
CA PHE A 222 -16.94 0.18 0.88
C PHE A 222 -16.13 1.08 1.82
N VAL A 223 -15.70 0.56 2.98
CA VAL A 223 -14.92 1.32 3.97
C VAL A 223 -13.53 1.64 3.43
N LEU A 224 -12.90 0.68 2.74
CA LEU A 224 -11.59 0.86 2.13
C LEU A 224 -11.61 1.84 0.95
N ILE A 225 -12.65 1.80 0.11
CA ILE A 225 -12.84 2.78 -0.97
C ILE A 225 -13.03 4.17 -0.37
N PHE A 226 -13.89 4.31 0.65
CA PHE A 226 -14.07 5.61 1.32
C PHE A 226 -12.76 6.10 1.94
N PHE A 227 -12.01 5.23 2.60
CA PHE A 227 -10.68 5.56 3.12
C PHE A 227 -9.72 6.03 2.02
N ALA A 228 -9.61 5.31 0.90
CA ALA A 228 -8.76 5.68 -0.22
C ALA A 228 -9.13 7.06 -0.80
N VAL A 229 -10.42 7.33 -0.99
CA VAL A 229 -10.91 8.64 -1.46
C VAL A 229 -10.55 9.76 -0.48
N ASN A 230 -10.74 9.53 0.83
CA ASN A 230 -10.38 10.51 1.86
C ASN A 230 -8.87 10.75 1.93
N VAL A 231 -8.06 9.70 1.82
CA VAL A 231 -6.59 9.82 1.75
C VAL A 231 -6.17 10.65 0.55
N MET A 232 -6.78 10.43 -0.63
CA MET A 232 -6.49 11.24 -1.82
C MET A 232 -6.87 12.71 -1.62
N ALA A 233 -8.09 12.98 -1.14
CA ALA A 233 -8.58 14.34 -0.91
C ALA A 233 -7.73 15.09 0.14
N LEU A 234 -7.38 14.43 1.25
CA LEU A 234 -6.55 15.02 2.30
C LEU A 234 -5.11 15.22 1.84
N SER A 235 -4.56 14.31 1.03
CA SER A 235 -3.24 14.49 0.44
C SER A 235 -3.22 15.73 -0.47
N GLN A 236 -4.26 15.93 -1.28
CA GLN A 236 -4.39 17.14 -2.10
C GLN A 236 -4.53 18.38 -1.22
N LEU A 237 -5.36 18.35 -0.18
CA LEU A 237 -5.52 19.47 0.75
C LEU A 237 -4.23 19.80 1.51
N PHE A 238 -3.38 18.81 1.78
CA PHE A 238 -2.10 19.01 2.45
C PHE A 238 -1.03 19.57 1.50
N PHE A 239 -0.89 18.99 0.30
CA PHE A 239 0.15 19.38 -0.65
C PHE A 239 -0.21 20.61 -1.49
N PHE A 240 -1.48 20.90 -1.75
CA PHE A 240 -1.86 22.02 -2.62
C PHE A 240 -1.50 23.39 -2.01
N PRO A 241 -1.84 23.69 -0.74
CA PRO A 241 -1.40 24.94 -0.11
C PRO A 241 0.12 25.02 0.04
N LEU A 242 0.77 23.89 0.33
CA LEU A 242 2.23 23.85 0.41
C LEU A 242 2.84 24.19 -0.96
N PHE A 243 2.32 23.60 -2.03
CA PHE A 243 2.77 23.88 -3.38
C PHE A 243 2.61 25.36 -3.73
N THR A 244 1.47 25.98 -3.41
CA THR A 244 1.23 27.41 -3.72
C THR A 244 2.11 28.34 -2.88
N ILE A 245 2.26 28.09 -1.58
CA ILE A 245 3.14 28.88 -0.70
C ILE A 245 4.58 28.75 -1.14
N SER A 246 5.05 27.53 -1.36
CA SER A 246 6.42 27.28 -1.76
C SER A 246 6.71 27.76 -3.19
N ALA A 247 5.73 27.77 -4.10
CA ALA A 247 5.89 28.35 -5.45
C ALA A 247 5.92 29.88 -5.44
N SER A 248 5.32 30.51 -4.43
CA SER A 248 5.36 31.97 -4.23
C SER A 248 6.70 32.48 -3.70
N THR A 249 7.59 31.57 -3.26
CA THR A 249 8.93 31.92 -2.78
C THR A 249 9.92 31.93 -3.93
N ALA A 250 10.76 32.97 -4.02
CA ALA A 250 11.76 33.10 -5.10
C ALA A 250 12.91 32.08 -5.02
N SER A 251 12.95 31.22 -4.00
CA SER A 251 14.01 30.24 -3.76
C SER A 251 13.55 28.83 -4.09
N MET A 252 14.04 28.28 -5.21
CA MET A 252 13.80 26.90 -5.61
C MET A 252 14.28 25.90 -4.53
N SER A 253 15.38 26.22 -3.84
CA SER A 253 15.92 25.38 -2.77
C SER A 253 14.98 25.29 -1.57
N PHE A 254 14.34 26.40 -1.19
CA PHE A 254 13.34 26.40 -0.12
C PHE A 254 12.13 25.55 -0.50
N TRP A 255 11.65 25.67 -1.74
CA TRP A 255 10.55 24.85 -2.27
C TRP A 255 10.85 23.35 -2.19
N VAL A 256 12.01 22.92 -2.69
CA VAL A 256 12.41 21.50 -2.66
C VAL A 256 12.47 20.96 -1.23
N VAL A 257 13.12 21.69 -0.32
CA VAL A 257 13.28 21.24 1.07
C VAL A 257 11.93 21.16 1.79
N ALA A 258 11.06 22.16 1.62
CA ALA A 258 9.73 22.17 2.23
C ALA A 258 8.87 20.99 1.74
N MET A 259 8.89 20.70 0.44
CA MET A 259 8.17 19.57 -0.15
C MET A 259 8.70 18.22 0.36
N ILE A 260 10.02 18.06 0.47
CA ILE A 260 10.62 16.82 1.00
C ILE A 260 10.20 16.60 2.46
N LEU A 261 10.33 17.62 3.32
CA LEU A 261 9.96 17.50 4.73
C LEU A 261 8.47 17.19 4.90
N ALA A 262 7.62 17.85 4.13
CA ALA A 262 6.18 17.59 4.15
C ALA A 262 5.84 16.18 3.67
N ALA A 263 6.51 15.68 2.62
CA ALA A 263 6.32 14.32 2.13
C ALA A 263 6.75 13.26 3.15
N ILE A 264 7.84 13.52 3.90
CA ILE A 264 8.30 12.64 4.99
C ILE A 264 7.22 12.56 6.09
N VAL A 265 6.76 13.72 6.57
CA VAL A 265 5.76 13.77 7.66
C VAL A 265 4.43 13.14 7.21
N TRP A 266 3.93 13.53 6.03
CA TRP A 266 2.67 13.01 5.51
C TRP A 266 2.75 11.52 5.19
N GLY A 267 3.85 11.06 4.62
CA GLY A 267 4.09 9.64 4.36
C GLY A 267 4.08 8.79 5.64
N ALA A 268 4.67 9.30 6.73
CA ALA A 268 4.60 8.65 8.04
C ALA A 268 3.15 8.56 8.54
N VAL A 269 2.36 9.64 8.40
CA VAL A 269 0.93 9.63 8.75
C VAL A 269 0.14 8.60 7.92
N LEU A 270 0.39 8.52 6.62
CA LEU A 270 -0.29 7.54 5.76
C LEU A 270 0.08 6.10 6.14
N THR A 271 1.34 5.86 6.47
CA THR A 271 1.83 4.54 6.89
C THR A 271 1.19 4.09 8.21
N GLY A 272 1.06 5.00 9.17
CA GLY A 272 0.39 4.71 10.43
C GLY A 272 -1.12 4.55 10.28
N ALA A 273 -1.76 5.34 9.41
CA ALA A 273 -3.19 5.18 9.09
C ALA A 273 -3.46 3.84 8.41
N TYR A 274 -2.56 3.41 7.53
CA TYR A 274 -2.59 2.09 6.90
C TYR A 274 -2.43 0.97 7.95
N TYR A 275 -1.48 1.08 8.88
CA TYR A 275 -1.37 0.14 10.00
C TYR A 275 -2.65 0.07 10.86
N LEU A 276 -3.25 1.20 11.22
CA LEU A 276 -4.48 1.24 12.01
C LEU A 276 -5.66 0.60 11.27
N SER A 277 -5.76 0.82 9.96
CA SER A 277 -6.75 0.15 9.12
C SER A 277 -6.57 -1.37 9.11
N PHE A 278 -5.32 -1.86 9.05
CA PHE A 278 -4.99 -3.27 9.15
C PHE A 278 -5.41 -3.85 10.50
N ARG A 279 -5.03 -3.16 11.58
CA ARG A 279 -5.32 -3.57 12.96
C ARG A 279 -6.81 -3.73 13.22
N ASP A 280 -7.62 -2.74 12.86
CA ASP A 280 -9.06 -2.78 13.10
C ASP A 280 -9.74 -3.89 12.26
N VAL A 281 -9.27 -4.11 11.03
CA VAL A 281 -9.87 -5.05 10.08
C VAL A 281 -9.46 -6.52 10.34
N LEU A 282 -8.23 -6.77 10.81
CA LEU A 282 -7.63 -8.11 10.81
C LEU A 282 -7.13 -8.60 12.18
N LEU A 283 -6.78 -7.72 13.13
CA LEU A 283 -6.26 -8.13 14.44
C LEU A 283 -7.40 -8.32 15.44
N THR A 284 -7.51 -9.52 16.04
CA THR A 284 -8.64 -9.91 16.89
C THR A 284 -8.54 -9.45 18.34
N ASP A 285 -7.33 -9.15 18.83
CA ASP A 285 -7.06 -8.92 20.26
C ASP A 285 -7.11 -7.44 20.69
N GLU A 286 -7.37 -6.50 19.77
CA GLU A 286 -7.50 -5.07 20.10
C GLU A 286 -8.91 -4.53 19.83
N PRO A 287 -9.51 -3.78 20.79
CA PRO A 287 -10.81 -3.14 20.59
C PRO A 287 -10.69 -2.06 19.49
N PRO A 288 -11.71 -1.93 18.62
CA PRO A 288 -11.70 -0.91 17.58
C PRO A 288 -11.61 0.49 18.19
N LEU A 289 -10.90 1.40 17.52
CA LEU A 289 -10.76 2.80 17.92
C LEU A 289 -12.15 3.43 18.23
N GLY A 290 -12.41 3.69 19.51
CA GLY A 290 -13.63 4.37 19.98
C GLY A 290 -14.57 3.54 20.85
N GLU A 291 -14.29 2.26 21.10
CA GLU A 291 -14.93 1.54 22.22
C GLU A 291 -14.02 1.67 23.45
N PRO A 292 -14.47 2.32 24.55
CA PRO A 292 -13.78 2.15 25.82
C PRO A 292 -13.75 0.65 26.10
N ALA A 293 -12.59 0.15 26.55
CA ALA A 293 -12.56 -1.14 27.22
C ALA A 293 -13.63 -1.08 28.30
N LEU A 294 -14.74 -1.80 28.11
CA LEU A 294 -15.72 -1.92 29.16
C LEU A 294 -14.95 -2.56 30.31
N ASP A 295 -14.77 -1.78 31.38
CA ASP A 295 -14.24 -2.26 32.64
C ASP A 295 -15.02 -3.52 33.04
N THR A 296 -14.51 -4.70 32.70
CA THR A 296 -14.87 -5.95 33.36
C THR A 296 -14.14 -6.03 34.70
N ALA A 297 -14.17 -4.91 35.43
CA ALA A 297 -13.72 -4.76 36.80
C ALA A 297 -14.88 -4.23 37.65
N VAL A 298 -16.10 -4.73 37.45
CA VAL A 298 -17.15 -4.70 38.47
C VAL A 298 -17.99 -5.97 38.38
N ALA A 299 -18.09 -6.65 39.52
CA ALA A 299 -19.02 -7.73 39.91
C ALA A 299 -18.64 -9.19 39.58
N ALA A 300 -17.76 -9.78 40.40
CA ALA A 300 -18.11 -10.89 41.32
C ALA A 300 -16.95 -11.14 42.30
#